data_AF-A0A8H7JD00-F1
#
_entry.id   AF-A0A8H7JD00-F1
#
_cell.length_a   1.000
_cell.length_b   1.000
_cell.length_c   1.000
_cell.angle_alpha   90.00
_cell.angle_beta   90.00
_cell.angle_gamma   90.00
#
_symmetry.space_group_name_H-M   'P 1'
#
loop_
_entity.id
_entity.type
_entity.pdbx_description
1 polymer ?
#
loop_
_entity_poly.entity_id
_entity_poly.type
_entity_poly.pdbx_seq_one_letter_code
_entity_poly.pdbx_strand_id
1 'polypeptide(L)'
;MSFKTYTGPSVADMIGNKTLAENVIKYHNHPTSDSILDDDNLNLLQRFVEDPSNRRRILEDEGIDPDEPMKGQQRLAAYAIWSHGREDANGGFLKESDIELLREWFEGRKAGRE
;
A
#
# COMPACT_ATOMS: atom_id res chain seq x y z
N MET A 1 -27.42 -9.39 2.64
CA MET A 1 -25.95 -9.50 2.65
C MET A 1 -25.43 -8.20 3.23
N SER A 2 -24.98 -8.21 4.48
CA SER A 2 -24.48 -7.00 5.15
C SER A 2 -23.04 -6.77 4.71
N PHE A 3 -22.82 -5.80 3.83
CA PHE A 3 -21.51 -5.27 3.53
C PHE A 3 -20.97 -4.66 4.83
N LYS A 4 -19.97 -5.30 5.45
CA LYS A 4 -19.30 -4.74 6.63
C LYS A 4 -18.36 -3.65 6.14
N THR A 5 -18.90 -2.46 5.95
CA THR A 5 -18.14 -1.25 5.65
C THR A 5 -17.00 -1.10 6.65
N TYR A 6 -15.77 -1.08 6.15
CA TYR A 6 -14.58 -0.80 6.91
C TYR A 6 -14.75 0.49 7.74
N THR A 7 -14.73 0.37 9.08
CA THR A 7 -14.92 1.49 10.04
C THR A 7 -13.60 2.03 10.62
N GLY A 8 -12.47 1.73 10.00
CA GLY A 8 -11.19 2.35 10.36
C GLY A 8 -11.00 3.74 9.75
N PRO A 9 -9.87 4.40 10.02
CA PRO A 9 -9.52 5.67 9.38
C PRO A 9 -9.65 5.54 7.86
N SER A 10 -10.06 6.62 7.19
CA SER A 10 -10.00 6.63 5.72
C SER A 10 -8.58 6.31 5.30
N VAL A 11 -8.41 5.56 4.23
CA VAL A 11 -7.08 5.05 3.89
C VAL A 11 -6.12 6.20 3.50
N ALA A 12 -6.66 7.35 3.05
CA ALA A 12 -5.94 8.63 2.94
C ALA A 12 -5.44 9.19 4.29
N ASP A 13 -6.18 8.96 5.37
CA ASP A 13 -5.81 9.33 6.73
C ASP A 13 -4.72 8.38 7.28
N MET A 14 -4.76 7.09 6.93
CA MET A 14 -3.68 6.14 7.25
C MET A 14 -2.38 6.46 6.53
N ILE A 15 -2.50 6.88 5.27
CA ILE A 15 -1.40 7.41 4.48
C ILE A 15 -0.83 8.64 5.21
N GLY A 16 -1.66 9.63 5.54
CA GLY A 16 -1.24 10.83 6.24
C GLY A 16 -0.56 10.56 7.58
N ASN A 17 -1.01 9.53 8.30
CA ASN A 17 -0.47 9.10 9.59
C ASN A 17 0.69 8.09 9.49
N LYS A 18 1.11 7.66 8.29
CA LYS A 18 2.14 6.62 8.08
C LYS A 18 1.84 5.31 8.82
N THR A 19 0.57 4.94 8.94
CA THR A 19 0.13 3.70 9.60
C THR A 19 -0.40 2.67 8.61
N LEU A 20 -0.25 2.91 7.30
CA LEU A 20 -0.80 2.05 6.26
C LEU A 20 -0.31 0.60 6.37
N ALA A 21 1.00 0.38 6.54
CA ALA A 21 1.59 -0.96 6.61
C ALA A 21 1.05 -1.76 7.80
N GLU A 22 1.07 -1.17 9.00
CA GLU A 22 0.51 -1.80 10.20
C GLU A 22 -0.98 -2.12 10.05
N ASN A 23 -1.75 -1.20 9.46
CA ASN A 23 -3.18 -1.41 9.24
C ASN A 23 -3.43 -2.52 8.21
N VAL A 24 -2.68 -2.58 7.12
CA VAL A 24 -2.76 -3.68 6.13
C VAL A 24 -2.48 -5.01 6.83
N ILE A 25 -1.38 -5.12 7.57
CA ILE A 25 -1.02 -6.36 8.27
C ILE A 25 -2.11 -6.76 9.28
N LYS A 26 -2.63 -5.79 10.04
CA LYS A 26 -3.57 -6.02 11.15
C LYS A 26 -5.00 -6.33 10.70
N TYR A 27 -5.48 -5.67 9.65
CA TYR A 27 -6.90 -5.75 9.25
C TYR A 27 -7.14 -6.58 8.00
N HIS A 28 -6.14 -6.79 7.14
CA HIS A 28 -6.39 -7.41 5.84
C HIS A 28 -6.81 -8.90 5.94
N ASN A 29 -6.42 -9.62 7.00
CA ASN A 29 -6.91 -10.97 7.30
C ASN A 29 -7.93 -11.00 8.47
N HIS A 30 -8.45 -9.84 8.89
CA HIS A 30 -9.29 -9.79 10.08
C HIS A 30 -10.71 -10.30 9.75
N PRO A 31 -11.24 -11.31 10.46
CA PRO A 31 -12.52 -11.96 10.14
C PRO A 31 -13.75 -11.04 10.28
N THR A 32 -13.55 -9.82 10.78
CA THR A 32 -14.62 -8.85 11.03
C THR A 32 -14.44 -7.51 10.31
N SER A 33 -13.37 -7.32 9.52
CA SER A 33 -13.14 -6.10 8.74
C SER A 33 -12.94 -6.43 7.27
N ASP A 34 -13.48 -5.56 6.41
CA ASP A 34 -13.21 -5.61 4.98
C ASP A 34 -11.74 -5.32 4.70
N SER A 35 -11.22 -5.88 3.61
CA SER A 35 -9.84 -5.66 3.19
C SER A 35 -9.60 -4.17 2.93
N ILE A 36 -8.58 -3.60 3.58
CA ILE A 36 -8.22 -2.17 3.44
C ILE A 36 -7.80 -1.83 2.00
N LEU A 37 -7.19 -2.80 1.32
CA LEU A 37 -6.74 -2.70 -0.05
C LEU A 37 -7.43 -3.78 -0.87
N ASP A 38 -7.98 -3.40 -2.01
CA ASP A 38 -8.40 -4.34 -3.06
C ASP A 38 -7.21 -5.14 -3.60
N ASP A 39 -7.48 -6.30 -4.21
CA ASP A 39 -6.48 -7.18 -4.82
C ASP A 39 -5.54 -6.45 -5.79
N ASP A 40 -6.05 -5.48 -6.55
CA ASP A 40 -5.26 -4.69 -7.50
C ASP A 40 -4.24 -3.79 -6.78
N ASN A 41 -4.66 -3.14 -5.70
CA ASN A 41 -3.77 -2.34 -4.84
C ASN A 41 -2.75 -3.22 -4.10
N LEU A 42 -3.16 -4.39 -3.63
CA LEU A 42 -2.25 -5.35 -3.01
C LEU A 42 -1.17 -5.82 -3.97
N ASN A 43 -1.52 -6.15 -5.21
CA ASN A 43 -0.58 -6.62 -6.21
C ASN A 43 0.44 -5.53 -6.56
N LEU A 44 -0.02 -4.28 -6.67
CA LEU A 44 0.84 -3.10 -6.80
C LEU A 44 1.81 -2.96 -5.63
N LEU A 45 1.30 -3.03 -4.40
CA LEU A 45 2.10 -2.92 -3.19
C LEU A 45 3.12 -4.06 -3.11
N GLN A 46 2.70 -5.28 -3.46
CA GLN A 46 3.56 -6.47 -3.49
C GLN A 46 4.71 -6.29 -4.48
N ARG A 47 4.44 -5.90 -5.72
CA ARG A 47 5.47 -5.63 -6.74
C ARG A 47 6.49 -4.62 -6.26
N PHE A 48 6.02 -3.56 -5.60
CA PHE A 48 6.90 -2.53 -5.06
C PHE A 48 7.72 -3.01 -3.87
N VAL A 49 7.12 -3.81 -2.99
CA VAL A 49 7.81 -4.36 -1.82
C VAL A 49 8.84 -5.43 -2.19
N GLU A 50 8.57 -6.22 -3.24
CA GLU A 50 9.53 -7.16 -3.81
C GLU A 50 10.70 -6.45 -4.48
N ASP A 51 10.45 -5.36 -5.21
CA ASP A 51 11.49 -4.56 -5.84
C ASP A 51 11.20 -3.05 -5.76
N PRO A 52 11.63 -2.37 -4.69
CA PRO A 52 11.36 -0.94 -4.49
C PRO A 52 12.13 -0.06 -5.46
N SER A 53 13.19 -0.57 -6.09
CA SER A 53 13.93 0.14 -7.14
C SER A 53 13.13 0.28 -8.43
N ASN A 54 12.20 -0.64 -8.71
CA ASN A 54 11.27 -0.56 -9.85
C ASN A 54 10.07 0.38 -9.63
N ARG A 55 10.04 1.16 -8.53
CA ARG A 55 9.00 2.16 -8.24
C ARG A 55 8.54 2.94 -9.46
N ARG A 56 9.48 3.52 -10.23
CA ARG A 56 9.15 4.30 -11.45
C ARG A 56 8.36 3.47 -12.44
N ARG A 57 8.88 2.30 -12.77
CA ARG A 57 8.28 1.39 -13.75
C ARG A 57 6.90 0.91 -13.32
N ILE A 58 6.69 0.67 -12.03
CA ILE A 58 5.41 0.27 -11.46
C ILE A 58 4.37 1.39 -11.58
N LEU A 59 4.77 2.64 -11.34
CA LEU A 59 3.91 3.81 -11.51
C LEU A 59 3.61 4.06 -12.99
N GLU A 60 4.61 3.94 -13.86
CA GLU A 60 4.44 4.08 -15.31
C GLU A 60 3.49 3.01 -15.90
N ASP A 61 3.54 1.76 -15.39
CA ASP A 61 2.61 0.67 -15.78
C ASP A 61 1.15 1.04 -15.46
N GLU A 62 0.94 1.80 -14.39
CA GLU A 62 -0.36 2.33 -13.97
C GLU A 62 -0.76 3.63 -14.68
N GLY A 63 0.09 4.15 -15.58
CA GLY A 63 -0.11 5.44 -16.24
C GLY A 63 0.09 6.63 -15.32
N ILE A 64 0.88 6.46 -14.25
CA ILE A 64 1.16 7.47 -13.24
C ILE A 64 2.58 7.96 -13.46
N ASP A 65 2.71 9.27 -13.63
CA ASP A 65 4.01 9.87 -13.78
C ASP A 65 4.72 9.95 -12.41
N PRO A 66 5.89 9.31 -12.25
CA PRO A 66 6.60 9.25 -10.98
C PRO A 66 7.29 10.56 -10.62
N ASP A 67 7.33 11.54 -11.52
CA ASP A 67 7.93 12.86 -11.33
C ASP A 67 6.84 13.95 -11.16
N GLU A 68 5.64 13.78 -11.71
CA GLU A 68 4.51 14.70 -11.46
C GLU A 68 3.77 14.49 -10.13
N PRO A 69 3.16 15.55 -9.55
CA PRO A 69 2.21 15.41 -8.45
C PRO A 69 0.97 14.63 -8.89
N MET A 70 0.66 13.53 -8.19
CA MET A 70 -0.60 12.82 -8.38
C MET A 70 -1.79 13.78 -8.20
N LYS A 71 -2.53 14.02 -9.29
CA LYS A 71 -3.77 14.79 -9.29
C LYS A 71 -4.96 13.85 -9.50
N GLY A 72 -5.78 13.70 -8.46
CA GLY A 72 -7.04 12.95 -8.54
C GLY A 72 -7.07 11.67 -7.72
N GLN A 73 -8.20 10.98 -7.77
CA GLN A 73 -8.52 9.77 -7.00
C GLN A 73 -7.78 8.56 -7.57
N GLN A 74 -6.45 8.54 -7.42
CA GLN A 74 -5.61 7.44 -7.87
C GLN A 74 -5.43 6.39 -6.78
N ARG A 75 -5.13 5.17 -7.24
CA ARG A 75 -5.00 3.96 -6.43
C ARG A 75 -4.05 4.18 -5.26
N LEU A 76 -4.41 3.59 -4.14
CA LEU A 76 -3.86 3.94 -2.85
C LEU A 76 -2.46 3.39 -2.64
N ALA A 77 -2.24 2.16 -3.10
CA ALA A 77 -0.92 1.59 -3.19
C ALA A 77 -0.03 2.44 -4.12
N ALA A 78 -0.57 2.91 -5.24
CA ALA A 78 0.20 3.73 -6.17
C ALA A 78 0.63 5.08 -5.56
N TYR A 79 -0.22 5.73 -4.75
CA TYR A 79 0.20 6.93 -4.01
C TYR A 79 1.26 6.63 -2.94
N ALA A 80 1.12 5.50 -2.23
CA ALA A 80 2.12 5.05 -1.26
C ALA A 80 3.50 4.84 -1.93
N ILE A 81 3.50 4.16 -3.08
CA ILE A 81 4.68 3.91 -3.92
C ILE A 81 5.26 5.23 -4.44
N TRP A 82 4.43 6.12 -5.00
CA TRP A 82 4.84 7.42 -5.53
C TRP A 82 5.50 8.32 -4.49
N SER A 83 4.97 8.33 -3.27
CA SER A 83 5.52 9.12 -2.17
C SER A 83 6.85 8.60 -1.62
N HIS A 84 7.16 7.33 -1.84
CA HIS A 84 8.27 6.67 -1.18
C HIS A 84 9.60 7.28 -1.63
N GLY A 85 10.39 7.78 -0.67
CA GLY A 85 11.66 8.45 -0.94
C GLY A 85 11.52 9.88 -1.49
N ARG A 86 10.33 10.48 -1.53
CA ARG A 86 10.15 11.90 -1.85
C ARG A 86 10.24 12.76 -0.59
N GLU A 87 11.11 13.76 -0.62
CA GLU A 87 11.25 14.75 0.47
C GLU A 87 10.01 15.63 0.60
N ASP A 88 9.37 16.01 -0.51
CA ASP A 88 8.09 16.75 -0.53
C ASP A 88 6.93 15.98 0.15
N ALA A 89 7.06 14.66 0.27
CA ALA A 89 6.12 13.80 0.98
C ALA A 89 6.61 13.44 2.40
N ASN A 90 7.51 14.23 2.98
CA ASN A 90 8.10 14.01 4.30
C ASN A 90 8.78 12.63 4.43
N GLY A 91 9.56 12.24 3.41
CA GLY A 91 10.24 10.95 3.32
C GLY A 91 9.35 9.78 2.88
N GLY A 92 8.10 10.06 2.51
CA GLY A 92 7.13 9.07 2.04
C GLY A 92 6.27 8.44 3.14
N PHE A 93 5.29 7.66 2.70
CA PHE A 93 4.31 7.01 3.57
C PHE A 93 4.74 5.63 4.07
N LEU A 94 5.64 4.98 3.34
CA LEU A 94 6.26 3.71 3.71
C LEU A 94 7.73 3.98 4.04
N LYS A 95 8.16 3.63 5.25
CA LYS A 95 9.58 3.58 5.59
C LYS A 95 10.18 2.27 5.11
N GLU A 96 11.51 2.19 5.09
CA GLU A 96 12.21 0.93 4.78
C GLU A 96 11.77 -0.21 5.72
N SER A 97 11.57 0.07 7.01
CA SER A 97 11.05 -0.91 7.97
C SER A 97 9.61 -1.36 7.67
N ASP A 98 8.77 -0.47 7.12
CA ASP A 98 7.40 -0.83 6.71
C ASP A 98 7.42 -1.73 5.48
N ILE A 99 8.35 -1.49 4.54
CA ILE A 99 8.55 -2.35 3.36
C ILE A 99 8.98 -3.74 3.80
N GLU A 100 9.92 -3.86 4.74
CA GLU A 100 10.38 -5.15 5.25
C GLU A 100 9.25 -5.92 5.95
N LEU A 101 8.44 -5.25 6.77
CA LEU A 101 7.27 -5.85 7.42
C LEU A 101 6.21 -6.31 6.40
N LEU A 102 5.90 -5.49 5.41
CA LEU A 102 4.98 -5.86 4.33
C LEU A 102 5.53 -7.03 3.53
N ARG A 103 6.83 -7.07 3.28
CA ARG A 103 7.50 -8.14 2.54
C ARG A 103 7.34 -9.46 3.28
N GLU A 104 7.70 -9.49 4.56
CA GLU A 104 7.56 -10.67 5.40
C GLU A 104 6.09 -11.12 5.48
N TRP A 105 5.15 -10.17 5.58
CA TRP A 105 3.73 -10.48 5.55
C TRP A 105 3.28 -11.09 4.23
N PHE A 106 3.70 -10.56 3.08
CA PHE A 106 3.40 -11.11 1.75
C PHE A 106 4.04 -12.48 1.54
N GLU A 107 5.29 -12.67 1.95
CA GLU A 107 6.01 -13.95 1.88
C GLU A 107 5.32 -15.00 2.79
N GLY A 108 4.97 -14.63 4.01
CA GLY A 108 4.22 -15.48 4.94
C GLY A 108 2.82 -15.85 4.40
N ARG A 109 2.17 -14.95 3.67
CA ARG A 109 0.89 -15.23 3.00
C ARG A 109 1.03 -16.21 1.83
N LYS A 110 2.17 -16.17 1.14
CA LYS A 110 2.52 -17.10 0.06
C LYS A 110 2.87 -18.49 0.62
N ALA A 111 3.54 -18.53 1.78
CA ALA A 111 3.91 -19.76 2.48
C ALA A 111 2.73 -20.42 3.25
N GLY A 112 1.76 -19.63 3.71
CA GLY A 112 0.57 -20.14 4.43
C GLY A 112 -0.57 -20.64 3.55
N ARG A 113 -0.40 -20.69 2.21
CA ARG A 113 -1.29 -21.46 1.32
C ARG A 113 -0.69 -22.85 1.07
N GLU A 114 -0.73 -23.71 2.08
CA GLU A 114 -0.56 -25.16 1.94
C GLU A 114 -1.70 -25.88 2.66
#